data_AF-A0A960LE55-F1
#
_entry.id   AF-A0A960LE55-F1
#
_cell.length_a   1.000
_cell.length_b   1.000
_cell.length_c   1.000
_cell.angle_alpha   90.00
_cell.angle_beta   90.00
_cell.angle_gamma   90.00
#
_symmetry.space_group_name_H-M   'P 1'
#
loop_
_entity.id
_entity.type
_entity.pdbx_description
1 polymer ?
#
loop_
_entity_poly.entity_id
_entity_poly.type
_entity_poly.pdbx_seq_one_letter_code
_entity_poly.pdbx_strand_id
1 'polypeptide(L)'
;MLDNQTKQVSLFPDANLQTKRIYEYDYSKNSDKVSVSLEFQNSEVNDLGMPLPAGRVRVFQNDTDGSQEFIGEDNIDHTPRDEKVRVTIGNAFDIAVERAQMDYRRITDRVSEQDIQVKLRNHKKETVTVVVVEHSWGDWEVTKSSLPVRKVNARQFEFDAQCNPDQEVVLTYTIRNK
;
A
#
# COMPACT_ATOMS: atom_id res chain seq x y z
N MET A 1 -13.02 33.97 -32.82
CA MET A 1 -12.20 33.36 -31.76
C MET A 1 -13.03 32.21 -31.23
N LEU A 2 -12.58 30.96 -31.42
CA LEU A 2 -13.35 29.77 -31.06
C LEU A 2 -13.18 29.52 -29.56
N ASP A 3 -14.29 29.69 -28.85
CA ASP A 3 -14.48 29.41 -27.42
C ASP A 3 -14.26 27.91 -27.17
N ASN A 4 -13.26 27.56 -26.37
CA ASN A 4 -13.03 26.18 -25.94
C ASN A 4 -13.74 25.95 -24.59
N GLN A 5 -15.07 26.13 -24.56
CA GLN A 5 -15.86 25.90 -23.36
C GLN A 5 -15.80 24.43 -22.97
N THR A 6 -15.15 24.15 -21.84
CA THR A 6 -15.17 22.84 -21.21
C THR A 6 -16.42 22.77 -20.33
N LYS A 7 -17.41 21.95 -20.74
CA LYS A 7 -18.53 21.59 -19.86
C LYS A 7 -18.14 20.35 -19.06
N GLN A 8 -17.90 20.53 -17.76
CA GLN A 8 -17.74 19.42 -16.83
C GLN A 8 -19.14 18.94 -16.44
N VAL A 9 -19.55 17.78 -16.94
CA VAL A 9 -20.77 17.10 -16.51
C VAL A 9 -20.35 16.14 -15.40
N SER A 10 -20.88 16.33 -14.18
CA SER A 10 -20.66 15.37 -13.10
C SER A 10 -21.30 14.04 -13.49
N LEU A 11 -20.48 13.01 -13.61
CA LEU A 11 -20.92 11.62 -13.80
C LEU A 11 -21.38 10.99 -12.49
N PHE A 12 -20.96 11.54 -11.36
CA PHE A 12 -21.22 11.02 -10.02
C PHE A 12 -21.80 12.12 -9.12
N PRO A 13 -22.72 11.77 -8.20
CA PRO A 13 -23.14 12.68 -7.13
C PRO A 13 -21.97 12.98 -6.19
N ASP A 14 -22.09 14.07 -5.40
CA ASP A 14 -21.17 14.32 -4.30
C ASP A 14 -21.28 13.16 -3.30
N ALA A 15 -20.18 12.43 -3.10
CA ALA A 15 -20.17 11.22 -2.30
C ALA A 15 -19.35 11.42 -1.01
N ASN A 16 -19.92 11.04 0.14
CA ASN A 16 -19.20 11.12 1.41
C ASN A 16 -18.48 9.79 1.70
N LEU A 17 -17.33 9.60 1.06
CA LEU A 17 -16.58 8.34 1.11
C LEU A 17 -15.84 8.18 2.43
N GLN A 18 -16.15 7.10 3.15
CA GLN A 18 -15.23 6.60 4.17
C GLN A 18 -14.01 5.98 3.48
N THR A 19 -12.88 6.69 3.56
CA THR A 19 -11.62 6.23 3.00
C THR A 19 -10.69 5.71 4.10
N LYS A 20 -9.95 4.66 3.78
CA LYS A 20 -8.85 4.15 4.59
C LYS A 20 -7.53 4.44 3.90
N ARG A 21 -6.61 5.12 4.59
CA ARG A 21 -5.24 5.28 4.11
C ARG A 21 -4.46 4.00 4.36
N ILE A 22 -3.81 3.48 3.32
CA ILE A 22 -3.01 2.26 3.34
C ILE A 22 -1.56 2.63 3.07
N TYR A 23 -0.66 2.10 3.89
CA TYR A 23 0.79 2.20 3.70
C TYR A 23 1.32 0.81 3.37
N GLU A 24 2.01 0.66 2.24
CA GLU A 24 2.51 -0.62 1.76
C GLU A 24 3.99 -0.51 1.40
N TYR A 25 4.82 -1.43 1.89
CA TYR A 25 6.20 -1.59 1.45
C TYR A 25 6.33 -2.91 0.70
N ASP A 26 6.58 -2.84 -0.61
CA ASP A 26 6.85 -3.99 -1.46
C ASP A 26 8.20 -3.77 -2.16
N TYR A 27 9.24 -4.45 -1.66
CA TYR A 27 10.60 -4.31 -2.17
C TYR A 27 10.71 -4.59 -3.68
N SER A 28 9.84 -5.44 -4.23
CA SER A 28 9.85 -5.78 -5.66
C SER A 28 9.31 -4.65 -6.56
N LYS A 29 8.42 -3.80 -6.02
CA LYS A 29 7.87 -2.63 -6.71
C LYS A 29 8.71 -1.39 -6.48
N ASN A 30 9.14 -1.18 -5.24
CA ASN A 30 9.97 -0.05 -4.85
C ASN A 30 10.85 -0.43 -3.65
N SER A 31 12.17 -0.38 -3.83
CA SER A 31 13.11 -0.88 -2.83
C SER A 31 13.29 0.02 -1.62
N ASP A 32 13.03 1.33 -1.73
CA ASP A 32 13.33 2.34 -0.71
C ASP A 32 12.16 3.25 -0.33
N LYS A 33 10.96 3.03 -0.88
CA LYS A 33 9.77 3.82 -0.56
C LYS A 33 8.59 2.97 -0.08
N VAL A 34 7.85 3.55 0.86
CA VAL A 34 6.52 3.07 1.26
C VAL A 34 5.49 3.77 0.37
N SER A 35 4.66 3.00 -0.34
CA SER A 35 3.56 3.55 -1.13
C SER A 35 2.40 3.94 -0.22
N VAL A 36 1.62 4.93 -0.67
CA VAL A 36 0.40 5.38 0.00
C VAL A 36 -0.76 5.27 -0.96
N SER A 37 -1.81 4.59 -0.51
CA SER A 37 -3.06 4.50 -1.24
C SER A 37 -4.24 4.92 -0.36
N LEU A 38 -5.30 5.39 -0.99
CA LEU A 38 -6.63 5.50 -0.39
C LEU A 38 -7.45 4.30 -0.87
N GLU A 39 -8.05 3.57 0.07
CA GLU A 39 -8.96 2.47 -0.20
C GLU A 39 -10.37 2.87 0.25
N PHE A 40 -11.37 2.62 -0.58
CA PHE A 40 -12.78 2.79 -0.24
C PHE A 40 -13.64 1.72 -0.91
N GLN A 41 -14.86 1.56 -0.40
CA GLN A 41 -15.81 0.59 -0.91
C GLN A 41 -16.76 1.25 -1.93
N ASN A 42 -16.90 0.69 -3.13
CA ASN A 42 -17.92 1.13 -4.10
C ASN A 42 -19.30 0.61 -3.70
N SER A 43 -19.96 1.24 -2.74
CA SER A 43 -21.25 0.80 -2.20
C SER A 43 -22.25 1.95 -2.10
N GLU A 44 -23.54 1.63 -2.07
CA GLU A 44 -24.62 2.63 -1.93
C GLU A 44 -24.49 3.42 -0.61
N VAL A 45 -23.97 2.81 0.46
CA VAL A 45 -23.73 3.48 1.75
C VAL A 45 -22.67 4.58 1.66
N ASN A 46 -21.77 4.47 0.70
CA ASN A 46 -20.77 5.49 0.40
C ASN A 46 -21.26 6.47 -0.68
N ASP A 47 -22.58 6.59 -0.90
CA ASP A 47 -23.19 7.38 -1.98
C ASP A 47 -22.66 7.00 -3.39
N LEU A 48 -22.13 5.78 -3.50
CA LEU A 48 -21.69 5.12 -4.73
C LEU A 48 -22.63 3.93 -5.01
N GLY A 49 -22.09 2.74 -5.26
CA GLY A 49 -22.89 1.55 -5.54
C GLY A 49 -23.27 1.44 -7.02
N MET A 50 -22.43 1.94 -7.92
CA MET A 50 -22.62 1.80 -9.36
C MET A 50 -21.31 1.37 -10.00
N PRO A 51 -21.33 0.67 -11.15
CA PRO A 51 -20.10 0.34 -11.86
C PRO A 51 -19.27 1.60 -12.12
N LEU A 52 -18.03 1.61 -11.65
CA LEU A 52 -17.09 2.69 -11.89
C LEU A 52 -16.34 2.40 -13.20
N PRO A 53 -16.32 3.33 -14.16
CA PRO A 53 -15.58 3.17 -15.38
C PRO A 53 -14.07 3.21 -15.09
N ALA A 54 -13.30 2.42 -15.84
CA ALA A 54 -11.85 2.57 -15.85
C ALA A 54 -11.48 3.99 -16.25
N GLY A 55 -10.45 4.53 -15.62
CA GLY A 55 -10.01 5.88 -15.92
C GLY A 55 -9.12 6.47 -14.85
N ARG A 56 -8.76 7.72 -15.09
CA ARG A 56 -7.86 8.49 -14.25
C ARG A 56 -8.63 9.11 -13.08
N VAL A 57 -8.15 8.86 -11.87
CA VAL A 57 -8.66 9.46 -10.63
C VAL A 57 -7.61 10.42 -10.10
N ARG A 58 -8.02 11.65 -9.81
CA ARG A 58 -7.20 12.66 -9.13
C ARG A 58 -7.74 12.87 -7.73
N VAL A 59 -6.83 12.87 -6.77
CA VAL A 59 -7.17 13.04 -5.36
C VAL A 59 -6.70 14.40 -4.90
N PHE A 60 -7.63 15.13 -4.28
CA PHE A 60 -7.38 16.41 -3.66
C PHE A 60 -7.68 16.31 -2.16
N GLN A 61 -6.88 16.99 -1.34
CA GLN A 61 -7.09 17.13 0.09
C GLN A 61 -7.45 18.58 0.39
N ASN A 62 -8.45 18.79 1.25
CA ASN A 62 -8.75 20.13 1.73
C ASN A 62 -7.67 20.55 2.75
N ASP A 63 -7.06 21.71 2.53
CA ASP A 63 -6.18 22.35 3.51
C ASP A 63 -6.99 23.15 4.54
N THR A 64 -6.33 23.57 5.61
CA THR A 64 -6.88 24.35 6.72
C THR A 64 -7.51 25.68 6.31
N ASP A 65 -7.10 26.24 5.18
CA ASP A 65 -7.67 27.47 4.60
C ASP A 65 -8.86 27.21 3.65
N GLY A 66 -9.25 25.94 3.47
CA GLY A 66 -10.33 25.51 2.59
C GLY A 66 -9.92 25.36 1.12
N SER A 67 -8.65 25.56 0.77
CA SER A 67 -8.13 25.27 -0.56
C SER A 67 -8.05 23.76 -0.81
N GLN A 68 -8.06 23.35 -2.08
CA GLN A 68 -7.89 21.95 -2.49
C GLN A 68 -6.47 21.74 -2.99
N GLU A 69 -5.68 20.98 -2.23
CA GLU A 69 -4.33 20.59 -2.60
C GLU A 69 -4.36 19.27 -3.36
N PHE A 70 -3.69 19.21 -4.51
CA PHE A 70 -3.52 17.96 -5.26
C PHE A 70 -2.54 17.04 -4.53
N ILE A 71 -2.98 15.84 -4.13
CA ILE A 71 -2.15 14.89 -3.38
C ILE A 71 -1.83 13.61 -4.13
N GLY A 72 -2.40 13.38 -5.32
CA GLY A 72 -2.05 12.22 -6.15
C GLY A 72 -3.00 11.94 -7.31
N GLU A 73 -2.54 11.11 -8.24
CA GLU A 73 -3.30 10.63 -9.39
C GLU A 73 -2.99 9.15 -9.63
N ASP A 74 -4.03 8.36 -9.91
CA ASP A 74 -3.91 6.95 -10.30
C ASP A 74 -4.86 6.63 -11.45
N ASN A 75 -4.64 5.52 -12.17
CA ASN A 75 -5.65 4.95 -13.06
C ASN A 75 -6.30 3.76 -12.37
N ILE A 76 -7.63 3.78 -12.28
CA ILE A 76 -8.42 2.64 -11.79
C ILE A 76 -8.96 1.84 -12.97
N ASP A 77 -9.15 0.54 -12.76
CA ASP A 77 -9.85 -0.34 -13.69
C ASP A 77 -11.37 -0.22 -13.54
N HIS A 78 -12.09 -0.83 -14.47
CA HIS A 78 -13.54 -1.01 -14.35
C HIS A 78 -13.84 -1.76 -13.05
N THR A 79 -14.47 -1.07 -12.10
CA THR A 79 -14.74 -1.63 -10.78
C THR A 79 -16.25 -1.87 -10.64
N PRO A 80 -16.70 -3.13 -10.48
CA PRO A 80 -18.11 -3.44 -10.24
C PRO A 80 -18.65 -2.76 -8.98
N ARG A 81 -19.99 -2.72 -8.89
CA ARG A 81 -20.68 -2.42 -7.64
C ARG A 81 -20.19 -3.39 -6.55
N ASP A 82 -20.10 -2.88 -5.32
CA ASP A 82 -19.74 -3.60 -4.10
C ASP A 82 -18.32 -4.18 -4.08
N GLU A 83 -17.43 -3.66 -4.94
CA GLU A 83 -16.01 -3.96 -4.91
C GLU A 83 -15.18 -2.82 -4.32
N LYS A 84 -13.99 -3.16 -3.81
CA LYS A 84 -13.04 -2.18 -3.27
C LYS A 84 -12.34 -1.44 -4.39
N VAL A 85 -12.17 -0.14 -4.21
CA VAL A 85 -11.35 0.71 -5.05
C VAL A 85 -10.12 1.12 -4.25
N ARG A 86 -8.94 0.97 -4.85
CA ARG A 86 -7.68 1.46 -4.30
C ARG A 86 -7.08 2.46 -5.29
N VAL A 87 -6.75 3.64 -4.77
CA VAL A 87 -6.14 4.74 -5.53
C VAL A 87 -4.79 5.05 -4.90
N THR A 88 -3.71 4.80 -5.62
CA THR A 88 -2.34 5.09 -5.19
C THR A 88 -2.08 6.57 -5.39
N ILE A 89 -1.83 7.29 -4.29
CA ILE A 89 -1.63 8.74 -4.33
C ILE A 89 -0.14 9.12 -4.40
N GLY A 90 0.76 8.18 -4.07
CA GLY A 90 2.20 8.39 -4.20
C GLY A 90 2.98 7.58 -3.19
N ASN A 91 4.09 8.15 -2.70
CA ASN A 91 4.95 7.56 -1.69
C ASN A 91 4.91 8.39 -0.40
N ALA A 92 4.99 7.73 0.75
CA ALA A 92 5.06 8.39 2.05
C ALA A 92 6.42 9.06 2.20
N PHE A 93 6.44 10.38 2.39
CA PHE A 93 7.69 11.10 2.69
C PHE A 93 8.07 11.01 4.18
N ASP A 94 7.09 10.86 5.07
CA ASP A 94 7.27 10.74 6.52
C ASP A 94 7.55 9.32 7.01
N ILE A 95 7.61 8.32 6.12
CA ILE A 95 7.90 6.94 6.51
C ILE A 95 9.14 6.48 5.75
N ALA A 96 10.23 6.32 6.48
CA ALA A 96 11.47 5.79 5.91
C ALA A 96 11.52 4.26 6.06
N VAL A 97 12.06 3.59 5.05
CA VAL A 97 12.21 2.13 5.04
C VAL A 97 13.60 1.73 4.57
N GLU A 98 14.17 0.72 5.23
CA GLU A 98 15.42 0.07 4.82
C GLU A 98 15.24 -1.43 4.90
N ARG A 99 15.62 -2.15 3.85
CA ARG A 99 15.64 -3.62 3.84
C ARG A 99 17.05 -4.13 3.59
N ALA A 100 17.46 -5.11 4.38
CA ALA A 100 18.74 -5.77 4.24
C ALA A 100 18.59 -7.29 4.35
N GLN A 101 19.30 -8.01 3.49
CA GLN A 101 19.57 -9.44 3.70
C GLN A 101 20.76 -9.54 4.63
N MET A 102 20.51 -9.97 5.86
CA MET A 102 21.51 -10.04 6.93
C MET A 102 22.42 -11.25 6.76
N ASP A 103 21.86 -12.37 6.29
CA ASP A 103 22.61 -13.59 6.03
C ASP A 103 21.97 -14.39 4.90
N TYR A 104 22.77 -15.20 4.23
CA TYR A 104 22.36 -16.17 3.22
C TYR A 104 23.12 -17.47 3.43
N ARG A 105 22.38 -18.57 3.57
CA ARG A 105 22.95 -19.90 3.79
C ARG A 105 22.40 -20.87 2.77
N ARG A 106 23.29 -21.53 2.04
CA ARG A 106 22.93 -22.68 1.19
C ARG A 106 23.11 -23.95 2.01
N ILE A 107 22.00 -24.56 2.43
CA ILE A 107 22.00 -25.76 3.27
C ILE A 107 22.28 -27.00 2.42
N THR A 108 21.66 -27.09 1.24
CA THR A 108 21.93 -28.11 0.21
C THR A 108 21.85 -27.48 -1.17
N ASP A 109 22.02 -28.28 -2.24
CA ASP A 109 21.84 -27.78 -3.60
C ASP A 109 20.45 -27.23 -3.90
N ARG A 110 19.42 -27.69 -3.14
CA ARG A 110 18.01 -27.32 -3.32
C ARG A 110 17.45 -26.46 -2.20
N VAL A 111 18.10 -26.46 -1.03
CA VAL A 111 17.60 -25.74 0.16
C VAL A 111 18.49 -24.55 0.48
N SER A 112 17.88 -23.37 0.58
CA SER A 112 18.54 -22.14 1.03
C SER A 112 17.74 -21.43 2.11
N GLU A 113 18.44 -20.68 2.95
CA GLU A 113 17.86 -19.81 3.97
C GLU A 113 18.39 -18.39 3.83
N GLN A 114 17.53 -17.43 4.11
CA GLN A 114 17.85 -16.01 4.15
C GLN A 114 17.32 -15.40 5.43
N ASP A 115 18.15 -14.64 6.12
CA ASP A 115 17.72 -13.78 7.22
C ASP A 115 17.51 -12.38 6.67
N ILE A 116 16.29 -11.86 6.75
CA ILE A 116 15.92 -10.54 6.27
C ILE A 116 15.62 -9.63 7.46
N GLN A 117 16.04 -8.38 7.34
CA GLN A 117 15.68 -7.29 8.24
C GLN A 117 15.03 -6.16 7.44
N VAL A 118 13.90 -5.67 7.92
CA VAL A 118 13.23 -4.46 7.43
C VAL A 118 13.09 -3.49 8.59
N LYS A 119 13.64 -2.29 8.45
CA LYS A 119 13.51 -1.19 9.41
C LYS A 119 12.53 -0.17 8.85
N LEU A 120 11.55 0.21 9.65
CA LEU A 120 10.57 1.23 9.32
C LEU A 120 10.64 2.32 10.37
N ARG A 121 10.76 3.58 9.93
CA ARG A 121 10.76 4.75 10.83
C ARG A 121 9.60 5.65 10.46
N ASN A 122 8.74 5.91 11.44
CA ASN A 122 7.58 6.78 11.27
C ASN A 122 7.89 8.17 11.84
N HIS A 123 7.98 9.18 10.99
CA HIS A 123 8.19 10.59 11.35
C HIS A 123 6.87 11.38 11.48
N LYS A 124 5.73 10.68 11.45
CA LYS A 124 4.41 11.27 11.67
C LYS A 124 4.11 11.37 13.17
N LYS A 125 3.08 12.17 13.49
CA LYS A 125 2.58 12.32 14.88
C LYS A 125 1.58 11.25 15.27
N GLU A 126 1.07 10.50 14.30
CA GLU A 126 0.12 9.40 14.46
C GLU A 126 0.77 8.03 14.24
N THR A 127 0.26 7.02 14.95
CA THR A 127 0.61 5.62 14.67
C THR A 127 0.05 5.22 13.32
N VAL A 128 0.89 4.58 12.49
CA VAL A 128 0.50 4.02 11.20
C VAL A 128 0.86 2.54 11.15
N THR A 129 0.09 1.75 10.42
CA THR A 129 0.46 0.36 10.13
C THR A 129 0.97 0.31 8.69
N VAL A 130 2.20 -0.15 8.52
CA VAL A 130 2.80 -0.43 7.21
C VAL A 130 2.67 -1.91 6.93
N VAL A 131 2.05 -2.27 5.81
CA VAL A 131 1.98 -3.64 5.32
C VAL A 131 3.28 -3.92 4.56
N VAL A 132 4.13 -4.79 5.12
CA VAL A 132 5.34 -5.25 4.44
C VAL A 132 4.99 -6.47 3.60
N VAL A 133 5.04 -6.31 2.28
CA VAL A 133 4.72 -7.35 1.29
C VAL A 133 6.01 -7.99 0.80
N GLU A 134 6.09 -9.32 0.95
CA GLU A 134 7.22 -10.11 0.50
C GLU A 134 6.75 -11.20 -0.47
N HIS A 135 7.62 -11.50 -1.43
CA HIS A 135 7.35 -12.46 -2.49
C HIS A 135 8.34 -13.61 -2.43
N SER A 136 7.87 -14.82 -2.68
CA SER A 136 8.74 -16.01 -2.80
C SER A 136 8.21 -16.99 -3.84
N TRP A 137 9.10 -17.84 -4.36
CA TRP A 137 8.80 -18.80 -5.42
C TRP A 137 9.17 -20.22 -4.99
N GLY A 138 8.48 -21.20 -5.59
CA GLY A 138 8.66 -22.60 -5.21
C GLY A 138 8.10 -22.89 -3.82
N ASP A 139 8.65 -23.91 -3.18
CA ASP A 139 8.28 -24.28 -1.82
C ASP A 139 9.06 -23.43 -0.83
N TRP A 140 8.33 -22.68 0.00
CA TRP A 140 8.93 -21.81 1.00
C TRP A 140 8.19 -21.86 2.33
N GLU A 141 8.93 -21.56 3.38
CA GLU A 141 8.40 -21.37 4.73
C GLU A 141 9.14 -20.24 5.45
N VAL A 142 8.41 -19.46 6.26
CA VAL A 142 9.02 -18.55 7.22
C VAL A 142 9.26 -19.33 8.51
N THR A 143 10.52 -19.59 8.83
CA THR A 143 10.92 -20.45 9.96
C THR A 143 11.05 -19.69 11.27
N LYS A 144 11.33 -18.39 11.20
CA LYS A 144 11.44 -17.46 12.33
C LYS A 144 10.92 -16.10 11.90
N SER A 145 10.26 -15.38 12.79
CA SER A 145 9.81 -14.01 12.54
C SER A 145 9.63 -13.24 13.84
N SER A 146 9.92 -11.94 13.84
CA SER A 146 9.62 -11.03 14.95
C SER A 146 8.16 -10.56 14.94
N LEU A 147 7.47 -10.65 13.80
CA LEU A 147 6.05 -10.31 13.65
C LEU A 147 5.24 -11.49 13.10
N PRO A 148 3.92 -11.56 13.37
CA PRO A 148 3.06 -12.57 12.78
C PRO A 148 3.09 -12.51 11.25
N VAL A 149 3.34 -13.65 10.60
CA VAL A 149 3.30 -13.78 9.14
C VAL A 149 1.88 -14.09 8.69
N ARG A 150 1.39 -13.39 7.66
CA ARG A 150 0.13 -13.71 6.99
C ARG A 150 0.42 -14.17 5.57
N LYS A 151 0.25 -15.47 5.30
CA LYS A 151 0.33 -16.01 3.94
C LYS A 151 -0.91 -15.60 3.15
N VAL A 152 -0.72 -14.82 2.08
CA VAL A 152 -1.82 -14.35 1.22
C VAL A 152 -2.12 -15.38 0.15
N ASN A 153 -1.07 -15.89 -0.50
CA ASN A 153 -1.17 -16.93 -1.50
C ASN A 153 0.15 -17.71 -1.60
N ALA A 154 0.32 -18.56 -2.62
CA ALA A 154 1.52 -19.37 -2.80
C ALA A 154 2.80 -18.55 -3.07
N ARG A 155 2.69 -17.29 -3.49
CA ARG A 155 3.81 -16.44 -3.88
C ARG A 155 3.98 -15.19 -3.03
N GLN A 156 3.03 -14.88 -2.16
CA GLN A 156 3.00 -13.64 -1.40
C GLN A 156 2.67 -13.90 0.08
N PHE A 157 3.41 -13.24 0.95
CA PHE A 157 3.15 -13.16 2.38
C PHE A 157 3.39 -11.74 2.89
N GLU A 158 2.73 -11.41 3.98
CA GLU A 158 2.67 -10.05 4.50
C GLU A 158 2.92 -10.02 6.01
N PHE A 159 3.43 -8.88 6.47
CA PHE A 159 3.52 -8.52 7.88
C PHE A 159 2.90 -7.16 8.11
N ASP A 160 2.10 -7.04 9.16
CA ASP A 160 1.56 -5.75 9.59
C ASP A 160 2.51 -5.14 10.63
N ALA A 161 3.29 -4.13 10.23
CA ALA A 161 4.23 -3.43 11.10
C ALA A 161 3.59 -2.15 11.67
N GLN A 162 3.19 -2.20 12.95
CA GLN A 162 2.65 -1.04 13.65
C GLN A 162 3.77 -0.06 14.03
N CYS A 163 3.85 1.07 13.33
CA CYS A 163 4.87 2.09 13.50
C CYS A 163 4.31 3.25 14.33
N ASN A 164 4.69 3.31 15.60
CA ASN A 164 4.33 4.42 16.49
C ASN A 164 5.03 5.73 16.08
N PRO A 165 4.49 6.90 16.49
CA PRO A 165 5.09 8.20 16.20
C PRO A 165 6.54 8.27 16.64
N ASP A 166 7.40 8.78 15.77
CA ASP A 166 8.84 9.00 16.00
C ASP A 166 9.61 7.75 16.47
N GLN A 167 9.13 6.55 16.14
CA GLN A 167 9.74 5.28 16.52
C GLN A 167 10.18 4.46 15.31
N GLU A 168 11.22 3.64 15.54
CA GLU A 168 11.66 2.61 14.61
C GLU A 168 11.01 1.25 14.96
N VAL A 169 10.49 0.57 13.95
CA VAL A 169 10.07 -0.82 14.02
C VAL A 169 11.04 -1.66 13.21
N VAL A 170 11.52 -2.75 13.82
CA VAL A 170 12.44 -3.68 13.15
C VAL A 170 11.74 -5.03 12.98
N LEU A 171 11.36 -5.32 11.74
CA LEU A 171 10.92 -6.66 11.31
C LEU A 171 12.17 -7.48 10.98
N THR A 172 12.28 -8.67 11.56
CA THR A 172 13.29 -9.68 11.20
C THR A 172 12.61 -11.00 10.95
N TYR A 173 12.96 -11.69 9.87
CA TYR A 173 12.44 -13.03 9.62
C TYR A 173 13.44 -13.89 8.85
N THR A 174 13.34 -15.21 9.01
CA THR A 174 14.11 -16.19 8.25
C THR A 174 13.19 -16.92 7.29
N ILE A 175 13.45 -16.79 5.98
CA ILE A 175 12.75 -17.56 4.94
C ILE A 175 13.63 -18.72 4.47
N ARG A 176 13.03 -19.90 4.35
CA ARG A 176 13.66 -21.09 3.76
C ARG A 176 12.97 -21.44 2.46
N ASN A 177 13.75 -21.61 1.39
CA ASN A 177 13.30 -22.10 0.09
C ASN A 177 13.81 -23.52 -0.14
N LYS A 178 13.00 -24.39 -0.75
CA LYS A 178 13.25 -25.82 -0.93
C LYS A 178 12.96 -26.30 -2.36
#